data_AF-A0A485BI27-F1
#
_entry.id   AF-A0A485BI27-F1
#
_cell.length_a   1.000
_cell.length_b   1.000
_cell.length_c   1.000
_cell.angle_alpha   90.00
_cell.angle_beta   90.00
_cell.angle_gamma   90.00
#
_symmetry.space_group_name_H-M   'P 1'
#
loop_
_entity.id
_entity.type
_entity.pdbx_description
1 polymer ?
#
loop_
_entity_poly.entity_id
_entity_poly.type
_entity_poly.pdbx_seq_one_letter_code
_entity_poly.pdbx_strand_id
1 'polypeptide(L)'
;MQKPKKIFNNTDNIRAEIMEGLVYAGMGKIHALPEHCAIYRTMPQDEQTVIVSGGGSGHEPTFAGFVGEGGIDACALGEVFTSPSPDQIIEASRAVHRGNGVLFLYGNYSGDGMNFDIAAEILAEEGIECRTVRATDDIASAPPERMSDRRGVGGLAFLYKLAGAAAQFEHYTLPALEALAKKANHHTRTIGVALSGCALPQSDAFNFTLADNRN
;
A
#
# COMPACT_ATOMS: atom_id res chain seq x y z
N MET A 1 -12.43 18.86 -26.29
CA MET A 1 -11.77 18.32 -25.08
C MET A 1 -10.82 17.21 -25.49
N GLN A 2 -9.60 17.21 -24.96
CA GLN A 2 -8.68 16.09 -25.13
C GLN A 2 -9.28 14.83 -24.49
N LYS A 3 -9.23 13.70 -25.18
CA LYS A 3 -9.60 12.39 -24.61
C LYS A 3 -8.40 11.75 -23.91
N PRO A 4 -8.60 11.07 -22.77
CA PRO A 4 -7.55 10.27 -22.14
C PRO A 4 -7.03 9.20 -23.10
N LYS A 5 -5.72 8.99 -23.12
CA LYS A 5 -5.07 7.89 -23.86
C LYS A 5 -4.65 6.83 -22.85
N LYS A 6 -5.04 5.59 -23.07
CA LYS A 6 -4.84 4.50 -22.10
C LYS A 6 -4.38 3.24 -22.82
N ILE A 7 -3.54 2.46 -22.16
CA ILE A 7 -3.02 1.18 -22.67
C ILE A 7 -3.33 0.14 -21.60
N PHE A 8 -4.34 -0.68 -21.87
CA PHE A 8 -4.73 -1.87 -21.13
C PHE A 8 -5.58 -2.73 -22.06
N ASN A 9 -5.77 -4.01 -21.72
CA ASN A 9 -6.65 -4.88 -22.49
C ASN A 9 -8.10 -4.69 -22.04
N ASN A 10 -8.56 -5.50 -21.07
CA ASN A 10 -9.89 -5.40 -20.48
C ASN A 10 -9.84 -4.60 -19.18
N THR A 11 -10.76 -3.64 -19.01
CA THR A 11 -10.87 -2.84 -17.78
C THR A 11 -11.15 -3.67 -16.53
N ASP A 12 -11.74 -4.85 -16.68
CA ASP A 12 -12.06 -5.75 -15.57
C ASP A 12 -10.83 -6.50 -15.05
N ASN A 13 -9.75 -6.56 -15.85
CA ASN A 13 -8.57 -7.36 -15.56
C ASN A 13 -7.36 -6.53 -15.10
N ILE A 14 -7.51 -5.21 -14.95
CA ILE A 14 -6.38 -4.29 -14.76
C ILE A 14 -5.47 -4.70 -13.61
N ARG A 15 -6.04 -4.94 -12.41
CA ARG A 15 -5.24 -5.32 -11.24
C ARG A 15 -4.57 -6.69 -11.40
N ALA A 16 -5.23 -7.62 -12.09
CA ALA A 16 -4.68 -8.95 -12.37
C ALA A 16 -3.50 -8.86 -13.36
N GLU A 17 -3.65 -8.10 -14.44
CA GLU A 17 -2.58 -7.89 -15.43
C GLU A 17 -1.38 -7.12 -14.83
N ILE A 18 -1.62 -6.15 -13.94
CA ILE A 18 -0.56 -5.47 -13.17
C ILE A 18 0.20 -6.48 -12.30
N MET A 19 -0.53 -7.32 -11.56
CA MET A 19 0.05 -8.37 -10.72
C MET A 19 0.88 -9.37 -11.54
N GLU A 20 0.37 -9.84 -12.67
CA GLU A 20 1.09 -10.74 -13.59
C GLU A 20 2.40 -10.11 -14.07
N GLY A 21 2.36 -8.83 -14.44
CA GLY A 21 3.56 -8.07 -14.83
C GLY A 21 4.60 -7.97 -13.72
N LEU A 22 4.16 -7.73 -12.48
CA LEU A 22 5.05 -7.66 -11.31
C LEU A 22 5.66 -9.02 -10.97
N VAL A 23 4.88 -10.11 -11.03
CA VAL A 23 5.40 -11.48 -10.82
C VAL A 23 6.42 -11.83 -11.89
N TYR A 24 6.13 -11.53 -13.16
CA TYR A 24 7.07 -11.74 -14.26
C TYR A 24 8.38 -10.97 -14.04
N ALA A 25 8.29 -9.68 -13.70
CA ALA A 25 9.45 -8.84 -13.40
C ALA A 25 10.21 -9.29 -12.15
N GLY A 26 9.53 -9.95 -11.20
CA GLY A 26 10.09 -10.48 -9.98
C GLY A 26 11.05 -11.67 -10.17
N MET A 27 11.11 -12.27 -11.36
CA MET A 27 12.05 -13.35 -11.71
C MET A 27 12.10 -14.48 -10.65
N GLY A 28 10.92 -14.92 -10.19
CA GLY A 28 10.77 -15.98 -9.19
C GLY A 28 10.92 -15.53 -7.72
N LYS A 29 11.19 -14.24 -7.47
CA LYS A 29 11.26 -13.68 -6.12
C LYS A 29 9.93 -13.11 -5.63
N ILE A 30 8.98 -12.87 -6.53
CA ILE A 30 7.64 -12.34 -6.25
C ILE A 30 6.62 -13.37 -6.70
N HIS A 31 5.63 -13.62 -5.85
CA HIS A 31 4.58 -14.61 -6.02
C HIS A 31 3.22 -13.94 -5.96
N ALA A 32 2.23 -14.51 -6.66
CA ALA A 32 0.85 -14.03 -6.64
C ALA A 32 -0.06 -14.95 -5.82
N LEU A 33 -1.12 -14.36 -5.29
CA LEU A 33 -2.34 -15.01 -4.80
C LEU A 33 -3.49 -14.59 -5.74
N PRO A 34 -3.70 -15.30 -6.86
CA PRO A 34 -4.61 -14.84 -7.91
C PRO A 34 -6.04 -14.61 -7.44
N GLU A 35 -6.56 -15.52 -6.61
CA GLU A 35 -7.93 -15.46 -6.08
C GLU A 35 -8.16 -14.25 -5.16
N HIS A 36 -7.08 -13.68 -4.61
CA HIS A 36 -7.12 -12.58 -3.66
C HIS A 36 -6.48 -11.29 -4.21
N CYS A 37 -6.07 -11.26 -5.48
CA CYS A 37 -5.38 -10.12 -6.11
C CYS A 37 -4.33 -9.51 -5.17
N ALA A 38 -3.43 -10.35 -4.68
CA ALA A 38 -2.36 -9.96 -3.78
C ALA A 38 -1.03 -10.54 -4.26
N ILE A 39 0.07 -9.88 -3.90
CA ILE A 39 1.43 -10.37 -4.15
C ILE A 39 2.24 -10.40 -2.88
N TYR A 40 3.24 -11.27 -2.86
CA TYR A 40 4.20 -11.35 -1.77
C TYR A 40 5.58 -11.74 -2.29
N ARG A 41 6.62 -11.42 -1.53
CA ARG A 41 7.98 -11.83 -1.87
C ARG A 41 8.32 -13.19 -1.30
N THR A 42 9.36 -13.81 -1.85
CA THR A 42 10.02 -14.95 -1.20
C THR A 42 10.60 -14.50 0.13
N MET A 43 10.19 -15.15 1.22
CA MET A 43 10.64 -14.78 2.56
C MET A 43 12.11 -15.17 2.74
N PRO A 44 12.98 -14.24 3.18
CA PRO A 44 14.41 -14.52 3.30
C PRO A 44 14.77 -15.33 4.54
N GLN A 45 13.90 -15.32 5.57
CA GLN A 45 14.11 -15.99 6.84
C GLN A 45 12.78 -16.27 7.55
N ASP A 46 12.79 -17.26 8.43
CA ASP A 46 11.71 -17.50 9.38
C ASP A 46 11.79 -16.48 10.53
N GLU A 47 10.72 -16.35 11.32
CA GLU A 47 10.66 -15.46 12.49
C GLU A 47 10.95 -13.98 12.17
N GLN A 48 10.77 -13.50 10.94
CA GLN A 48 10.81 -12.07 10.66
C GLN A 48 9.48 -11.41 11.08
N THR A 49 9.53 -10.21 11.68
CA THR A 49 8.37 -9.30 11.66
C THR A 49 8.12 -8.89 10.21
N VAL A 50 6.90 -9.03 9.72
CA VAL A 50 6.59 -8.75 8.31
C VAL A 50 5.75 -7.49 8.15
N ILE A 51 5.88 -6.85 6.99
CA ILE A 51 5.13 -5.65 6.62
C ILE A 51 4.16 -6.00 5.50
N VAL A 52 2.89 -5.80 5.76
CA VAL A 52 1.82 -5.95 4.77
C VAL A 52 1.24 -4.57 4.49
N SER A 53 1.03 -4.29 3.21
CA SER A 53 0.38 -3.07 2.77
C SER A 53 -0.71 -3.37 1.74
N GLY A 54 -1.31 -2.31 1.22
CA GLY A 54 -2.34 -2.37 0.21
C GLY A 54 -3.07 -1.05 0.08
N GLY A 55 -3.97 -1.05 -0.89
CA GLY A 55 -4.85 0.07 -1.22
C GLY A 55 -5.36 -0.07 -2.65
N GLY A 56 -6.05 0.94 -3.14
CA GLY A 56 -6.54 0.95 -4.51
C GLY A 56 -5.40 0.96 -5.54
N SER A 57 -5.60 0.21 -6.63
CA SER A 57 -4.70 0.25 -7.79
C SER A 57 -4.73 1.63 -8.46
N GLY A 58 -3.77 1.92 -9.34
CA GLY A 58 -3.63 3.22 -10.02
C GLY A 58 -2.66 4.19 -9.33
N HIS A 59 -1.88 3.68 -8.38
CA HIS A 59 -0.82 4.42 -7.67
C HIS A 59 0.57 3.84 -7.93
N GLU A 60 0.70 2.95 -8.92
CA GLU A 60 1.93 2.22 -9.20
C GLU A 60 3.12 3.20 -9.41
N PRO A 61 4.30 2.93 -8.81
CA PRO A 61 4.72 1.68 -8.17
C PRO A 61 4.19 1.47 -6.75
N THR A 62 3.56 2.46 -6.11
CA THR A 62 2.94 2.26 -4.81
C THR A 62 1.64 1.46 -4.98
N PHE A 63 1.40 0.39 -4.25
CA PHE A 63 2.14 -0.16 -3.10
C PHE A 63 3.01 -1.37 -3.49
N ALA A 64 2.53 -2.17 -4.46
CA ALA A 64 3.08 -3.45 -4.84
C ALA A 64 4.51 -3.43 -5.39
N GLY A 65 4.95 -2.32 -6.00
CA GLY A 65 6.33 -2.13 -6.46
C GLY A 65 7.36 -2.02 -5.33
N PHE A 66 6.92 -1.87 -4.08
CA PHE A 66 7.78 -1.91 -2.90
C PHE A 66 7.89 -3.32 -2.29
N VAL A 67 7.17 -4.32 -2.83
CA VAL A 67 7.28 -5.71 -2.38
C VAL A 67 8.65 -6.27 -2.78
N GLY A 68 9.49 -6.59 -1.81
CA GLY A 68 10.84 -7.05 -2.09
C GLY A 68 11.85 -6.82 -0.96
N GLU A 69 13.11 -7.06 -1.27
CA GLU A 69 14.23 -6.91 -0.33
C GLU A 69 14.34 -5.49 0.24
N GLY A 70 14.34 -5.39 1.58
CA GLY A 70 14.40 -4.13 2.31
C GLY A 70 13.21 -3.19 2.05
N GLY A 71 12.10 -3.73 1.53
CA GLY A 71 10.81 -3.07 1.31
C GLY A 71 9.71 -3.75 2.12
N ILE A 72 8.50 -3.86 1.55
CA ILE A 72 7.39 -4.58 2.18
C ILE A 72 7.39 -6.06 1.77
N ASP A 73 6.72 -6.91 2.56
CA ASP A 73 6.72 -8.36 2.35
C ASP A 73 5.51 -8.83 1.52
N ALA A 74 4.34 -8.20 1.69
CA ALA A 74 3.15 -8.45 0.88
C ALA A 74 2.35 -7.18 0.57
N CYS A 75 1.54 -7.25 -0.49
CA CYS A 75 0.63 -6.18 -0.89
C CYS A 75 -0.69 -6.75 -1.38
N ALA A 76 -1.80 -6.32 -0.77
CA ALA A 76 -3.16 -6.56 -1.26
C ALA A 76 -3.58 -5.44 -2.23
N LEU A 77 -4.02 -5.79 -3.45
CA LEU A 77 -4.40 -4.84 -4.49
C LEU A 77 -5.92 -4.76 -4.61
N GLY A 78 -6.48 -3.61 -4.26
CA GLY A 78 -7.88 -3.30 -4.51
C GLY A 78 -8.14 -2.90 -5.96
N GLU A 79 -9.41 -2.65 -6.30
CA GLU A 79 -9.77 -2.04 -7.58
C GLU A 79 -9.12 -0.66 -7.75
N VAL A 80 -9.14 -0.11 -8.96
CA VAL A 80 -8.59 1.23 -9.20
C VAL A 80 -9.27 2.26 -8.30
N PHE A 81 -8.45 2.93 -7.46
CA PHE A 81 -8.87 3.88 -6.41
C PHE A 81 -9.85 3.34 -5.36
N THR A 82 -9.91 2.02 -5.15
CA THR A 82 -10.77 1.39 -4.14
C THR A 82 -9.95 0.47 -3.24
N SER A 83 -10.11 0.60 -1.92
CA SER A 83 -9.46 -0.25 -0.92
C SER A 83 -9.62 -1.75 -1.21
N PRO A 84 -8.60 -2.60 -0.98
CA PRO A 84 -8.74 -4.06 -1.03
C PRO A 84 -9.72 -4.54 0.05
N SER A 85 -10.38 -5.67 -0.20
CA SER A 85 -11.26 -6.28 0.81
C SER A 85 -10.46 -6.86 1.99
N PRO A 86 -11.10 -7.06 3.16
CA PRO A 86 -10.44 -7.70 4.30
C PRO A 86 -9.85 -9.07 3.94
N ASP A 87 -10.55 -9.90 3.16
CA ASP A 87 -10.07 -11.21 2.74
C ASP A 87 -8.74 -11.13 1.98
N GLN A 88 -8.58 -10.13 1.11
CA GLN A 88 -7.32 -9.93 0.38
C GLN A 88 -6.16 -9.59 1.33
N ILE A 89 -6.43 -8.77 2.35
CA ILE A 89 -5.43 -8.36 3.35
C ILE A 89 -5.05 -9.54 4.25
N ILE A 90 -6.05 -10.33 4.68
CA ILE A 90 -5.86 -11.51 5.51
C ILE A 90 -4.98 -12.53 4.78
N GLU A 91 -5.31 -12.85 3.54
CA GLU A 91 -4.56 -13.85 2.76
C GLU A 91 -3.14 -13.39 2.41
N ALA A 92 -2.97 -12.10 2.08
CA ALA A 92 -1.64 -11.52 1.93
C ALA A 92 -0.82 -11.66 3.23
N SER A 93 -1.44 -11.46 4.39
CA SER A 93 -0.79 -11.57 5.70
C SER A 93 -0.42 -13.01 6.04
N ARG A 94 -1.33 -13.96 5.83
CA ARG A 94 -1.09 -15.39 6.03
C ARG A 94 0.07 -15.90 5.18
N ALA A 95 0.18 -15.44 3.92
CA ALA A 95 1.25 -15.86 3.01
C ALA A 95 2.66 -15.50 3.53
N VAL A 96 2.81 -14.35 4.21
CA VAL A 96 4.11 -13.87 4.70
C VAL A 96 4.35 -14.05 6.19
N HIS A 97 3.32 -14.28 7.00
CA HIS A 97 3.50 -14.43 8.45
C HIS A 97 4.41 -15.62 8.79
N ARG A 98 5.41 -15.39 9.64
CA ARG A 98 6.40 -16.41 10.09
C ARG A 98 6.59 -16.42 11.62
N GLY A 99 5.57 -16.02 12.39
CA GLY A 99 5.56 -16.11 13.85
C GLY A 99 5.78 -14.79 14.61
N ASN A 100 6.43 -13.79 14.03
CA ASN A 100 6.76 -12.52 14.72
C ASN A 100 5.82 -11.34 14.41
N GLY A 101 4.58 -11.66 14.03
CA GLY A 101 3.49 -10.72 13.81
C GLY A 101 3.61 -9.89 12.52
N VAL A 102 2.64 -9.00 12.30
CA VAL A 102 2.44 -8.26 11.05
C VAL A 102 2.28 -6.76 11.32
N LEU A 103 3.06 -5.92 10.65
CA LEU A 103 2.84 -4.48 10.60
C LEU A 103 2.04 -4.12 9.35
N PHE A 104 0.83 -3.61 9.55
CA PHE A 104 0.06 -2.91 8.52
C PHE A 104 0.58 -1.49 8.38
N LEU A 105 1.11 -1.17 7.21
CA LEU A 105 1.68 0.14 6.90
C LEU A 105 1.09 0.66 5.58
N TYR A 106 0.17 1.62 5.61
CA TYR A 106 -0.57 2.06 4.43
C TYR A 106 -1.01 3.53 4.53
N GLY A 107 -1.61 4.08 3.47
CA GLY A 107 -2.08 5.47 3.44
C GLY A 107 -3.32 5.70 4.31
N ASN A 108 -3.46 6.90 4.88
CA ASN A 108 -4.62 7.21 5.72
C ASN A 108 -5.86 7.60 4.90
N TYR A 109 -6.66 6.59 4.54
CA TYR A 109 -8.00 6.75 3.94
C TYR A 109 -9.00 5.88 4.70
N SER A 110 -10.26 6.32 4.78
CA SER A 110 -11.29 5.65 5.59
C SER A 110 -11.59 4.22 5.13
N GLY A 111 -11.66 3.99 3.81
CA GLY A 111 -11.91 2.67 3.23
C GLY A 111 -10.77 1.70 3.49
N ASP A 112 -9.52 2.16 3.43
CA ASP A 112 -8.35 1.34 3.82
C ASP A 112 -8.39 1.08 5.33
N GLY A 113 -8.63 2.11 6.14
CA GLY A 113 -8.76 2.02 7.59
C GLY A 113 -9.72 0.91 8.03
N MET A 114 -10.95 0.94 7.53
CA MET A 114 -11.99 -0.03 7.86
C MET A 114 -11.59 -1.47 7.48
N ASN A 115 -11.10 -1.70 6.26
CA ASN A 115 -10.80 -3.05 5.80
C ASN A 115 -9.58 -3.66 6.52
N PHE A 116 -8.56 -2.86 6.79
CA PHE A 116 -7.40 -3.31 7.56
C PHE A 116 -7.72 -3.54 9.04
N ASP A 117 -8.64 -2.77 9.64
CA ASP A 117 -9.08 -2.99 11.01
C ASP A 117 -9.86 -4.32 11.13
N ILE A 118 -10.77 -4.61 10.19
CA ILE A 118 -11.47 -5.92 10.12
C ILE A 118 -10.46 -7.07 9.95
N ALA A 119 -9.48 -6.91 9.05
CA ALA A 119 -8.45 -7.92 8.85
C ALA A 119 -7.62 -8.16 10.12
N ALA A 120 -7.26 -7.09 10.85
CA ALA A 120 -6.53 -7.20 12.11
C ALA A 120 -7.32 -7.96 13.19
N GLU A 121 -8.63 -7.72 13.29
CA GLU A 121 -9.51 -8.42 14.23
C GLU A 121 -9.56 -9.93 13.94
N ILE A 122 -9.78 -10.32 12.67
CA ILE A 122 -9.84 -11.73 12.27
C ILE A 122 -8.49 -12.42 12.48
N LEU A 123 -7.38 -11.78 12.09
CA LEU A 123 -6.03 -12.33 12.31
C LEU A 123 -5.70 -12.48 13.80
N ALA A 124 -6.23 -11.61 14.67
CA ALA A 124 -6.06 -11.75 16.11
C ALA A 124 -6.77 -12.98 16.68
N GLU A 125 -7.95 -13.35 16.13
CA GLU A 125 -8.64 -14.60 16.49
C GLU A 125 -7.81 -15.84 16.11
N GLU A 126 -6.94 -15.73 15.11
CA GLU A 126 -5.98 -16.75 14.69
C GLU A 126 -4.65 -16.72 15.46
N GLY A 127 -4.50 -15.79 16.41
CA GLY A 127 -3.28 -15.63 17.19
C GLY A 127 -2.15 -14.87 16.46
N ILE A 128 -2.45 -14.16 15.37
CA ILE A 128 -1.49 -13.35 14.62
C ILE A 128 -1.58 -11.90 15.13
N GLU A 129 -0.56 -11.46 15.90
CA GLU A 129 -0.48 -10.06 16.35
C GLU A 129 -0.29 -9.12 15.13
N CYS A 130 -1.22 -8.20 14.96
CA CYS A 130 -1.15 -7.14 13.95
C CYS A 130 -1.03 -5.76 14.62
N ARG A 131 -0.19 -4.89 14.07
CA ARG A 131 -0.13 -3.47 14.44
C ARG A 131 -0.28 -2.59 13.22
N THR A 132 -0.80 -1.38 13.41
CA THR A 132 -1.14 -0.49 12.29
C THR A 132 -0.43 0.85 12.40
N VAL A 133 0.18 1.28 11.29
CA VAL A 133 0.69 2.64 11.09
C VAL A 133 0.11 3.19 9.79
N ARG A 134 -0.70 4.24 9.92
CA ARG A 134 -1.27 4.97 8.79
C ARG A 134 -0.38 6.18 8.48
N ALA A 135 0.05 6.33 7.24
CA ALA A 135 0.82 7.49 6.81
C ALA A 135 -0.05 8.75 6.78
N THR A 136 0.51 9.88 7.23
CA THR A 136 -0.21 11.16 7.38
C THR A 136 0.64 12.33 6.89
N ASP A 137 1.40 12.09 5.82
CA ASP A 137 2.42 13.00 5.31
C ASP A 137 1.87 14.20 4.54
N ASP A 138 0.66 14.11 3.96
CA ASP A 138 0.09 15.16 3.12
C ASP A 138 -0.34 16.40 3.91
N ILE A 139 0.48 17.44 3.88
CA ILE A 139 0.22 18.68 4.62
C ILE A 139 -0.89 19.53 4.02
N ALA A 140 -1.30 19.28 2.78
CA ALA A 140 -2.39 20.03 2.14
C ALA A 140 -3.77 19.55 2.60
N SER A 141 -3.88 18.32 3.13
CA SER A 141 -5.15 17.70 3.49
C SER A 141 -5.70 18.09 4.87
N ALA A 142 -4.82 18.41 5.82
CA ALA A 142 -5.22 18.89 7.15
C ALA A 142 -4.09 19.67 7.85
N PRO A 143 -4.43 20.67 8.69
CA PRO A 143 -3.46 21.48 9.42
C PRO A 143 -2.73 20.66 10.51
N PRO A 144 -1.61 21.16 11.08
CA PRO A 144 -0.82 20.43 12.08
C PRO A 144 -1.61 19.94 13.30
N GLU A 145 -2.61 20.69 13.76
CA GLU A 145 -3.45 20.35 14.91
C GLU A 145 -4.34 19.13 14.64
N ARG A 146 -4.55 18.79 13.36
CA ARG A 146 -5.32 17.63 12.88
C ARG A 146 -4.47 16.72 12.02
N MET A 147 -3.21 16.50 12.43
CA MET A 147 -2.27 15.65 11.70
C MET A 147 -2.78 14.21 11.49
N SER A 148 -3.58 13.68 12.42
CA SER A 148 -4.23 12.37 12.28
C SER A 148 -5.22 12.28 11.11
N ASP A 149 -5.74 13.41 10.65
CA ASP A 149 -6.73 13.48 9.58
C ASP A 149 -6.07 13.63 8.20
N ARG A 150 -4.73 13.79 8.16
CA ARG A 150 -4.02 13.95 6.90
C ARG A 150 -4.02 12.67 6.09
N ARG A 151 -4.12 12.79 4.77
CA ARG A 151 -3.92 11.69 3.84
C ARG A 151 -2.49 11.16 3.90
N GLY A 152 -2.32 9.88 3.60
CA GLY A 152 -1.00 9.28 3.37
C GLY A 152 -0.74 9.15 1.87
N VAL A 153 0.33 9.75 1.36
CA VAL A 153 0.61 9.84 -0.07
C VAL A 153 2.05 9.41 -0.39
N GLY A 154 2.78 10.16 -1.22
CA GLY A 154 4.13 9.79 -1.68
C GLY A 154 5.16 9.58 -0.56
N GLY A 155 4.94 10.11 0.64
CA GLY A 155 5.83 9.90 1.78
C GLY A 155 5.92 8.44 2.22
N LEU A 156 4.91 7.64 1.89
CA LEU A 156 4.83 6.22 2.20
C LEU A 156 6.02 5.42 1.64
N ALA A 157 6.59 5.85 0.50
CA ALA A 157 7.80 5.26 -0.07
C ALA A 157 8.99 5.24 0.92
N PHE A 158 9.17 6.33 1.68
CA PHE A 158 10.23 6.43 2.69
C PHE A 158 9.95 5.54 3.90
N LEU A 159 8.68 5.46 4.31
CA LEU A 159 8.24 4.62 5.42
C LEU A 159 8.49 3.15 5.09
N TYR A 160 8.15 2.69 3.88
CA TYR A 160 8.46 1.34 3.42
C TYR A 160 9.94 1.03 3.43
N LYS A 161 10.77 1.94 2.92
CA LYS A 161 12.20 1.67 2.82
C LYS A 161 12.87 1.60 4.20
N LEU A 162 12.45 2.45 5.14
CA LEU A 162 12.97 2.47 6.50
C LEU A 162 12.48 1.26 7.30
N ALA A 163 11.18 1.00 7.32
CA ALA A 163 10.60 -0.11 8.03
C ALA A 163 11.08 -1.46 7.45
N GLY A 164 11.06 -1.60 6.12
CA GLY A 164 11.54 -2.82 5.45
C GLY A 164 12.99 -3.14 5.74
N ALA A 165 13.87 -2.12 5.74
CA ALA A 165 15.27 -2.32 6.12
C ALA A 165 15.42 -2.74 7.59
N ALA A 166 14.70 -2.09 8.51
CA ALA A 166 14.77 -2.41 9.92
C ALA A 166 14.19 -3.79 10.26
N ALA A 167 13.11 -4.20 9.58
CA ALA A 167 12.52 -5.52 9.73
C ALA A 167 13.47 -6.61 9.22
N GLN A 168 14.03 -6.43 8.01
CA GLN A 168 14.83 -7.48 7.37
C GLN A 168 16.26 -7.57 7.89
N PHE A 169 16.97 -6.44 8.04
CA PHE A 169 18.41 -6.43 8.31
C PHE A 169 18.75 -6.20 9.79
N GLU A 170 17.88 -5.49 10.51
CA GLU A 170 18.08 -5.18 11.94
C GLU A 170 17.18 -6.03 12.85
N HIS A 171 16.32 -6.88 12.25
CA HIS A 171 15.43 -7.80 12.95
C HIS A 171 14.56 -7.14 14.03
N TYR A 172 14.03 -5.95 13.73
CA TYR A 172 13.17 -5.23 14.67
C TYR A 172 11.93 -6.07 15.00
N THR A 173 11.62 -6.16 16.30
CA THR A 173 10.36 -6.73 16.79
C THR A 173 9.18 -5.87 16.33
N LEU A 174 7.99 -6.45 16.29
CA LEU A 174 6.77 -5.72 15.90
C LEU A 174 6.56 -4.39 16.66
N PRO A 175 6.73 -4.30 18.00
CA PRO A 175 6.67 -3.02 18.70
C PRO A 175 7.74 -2.01 18.28
N ALA A 176 8.98 -2.47 18.08
CA ALA A 176 10.09 -1.60 17.68
C ALA A 176 9.89 -1.07 16.24
N LEU A 177 9.38 -1.94 15.36
CA LEU A 177 9.10 -1.60 13.97
C LEU A 177 7.94 -0.59 13.86
N GLU A 178 6.87 -0.79 14.63
CA GLU A 178 5.77 0.17 14.76
C GLU A 178 6.28 1.54 15.25
N ALA A 179 7.12 1.56 16.30
CA ALA A 179 7.68 2.80 16.84
C ALA A 179 8.57 3.53 15.81
N LEU A 180 9.39 2.78 15.06
CA LEU A 180 10.20 3.33 13.97
C LEU A 180 9.32 3.93 12.87
N ALA A 181 8.30 3.20 12.41
CA ALA A 181 7.40 3.66 11.35
C ALA A 181 6.61 4.90 11.78
N LYS A 182 6.12 4.95 13.04
CA LYS A 182 5.48 6.14 13.63
C LYS A 182 6.42 7.33 13.67
N LYS A 183 7.68 7.14 14.08
CA LYS A 183 8.70 8.19 14.09
C LYS A 183 8.99 8.69 12.68
N ALA A 184 9.18 7.80 11.71
CA ALA A 184 9.40 8.16 10.32
C ALA A 184 8.22 8.95 9.74
N ASN A 185 6.99 8.50 9.98
CA ASN A 185 5.78 9.20 9.57
C ASN A 185 5.70 10.61 10.20
N HIS A 186 6.01 10.72 11.49
CA HIS A 186 6.04 12.01 12.18
C HIS A 186 7.03 13.00 11.56
N HIS A 187 8.13 12.54 10.95
CA HIS A 187 9.13 13.39 10.29
C HIS A 187 8.97 13.53 8.76
N THR A 188 7.94 12.92 8.17
CA THR A 188 7.71 12.97 6.72
C THR A 188 6.58 13.94 6.39
N ARG A 189 6.82 14.85 5.44
CA ARG A 189 5.83 15.83 4.97
C ARG A 189 5.86 15.89 3.45
N THR A 190 4.70 15.90 2.82
CA THR A 190 4.55 15.98 1.38
C THR A 190 3.50 17.00 1.00
N ILE A 191 3.67 17.58 -0.19
CA ILE A 191 2.71 18.47 -0.82
C ILE A 191 2.67 18.15 -2.31
N GLY A 192 1.46 18.02 -2.85
CA GLY A 192 1.24 17.71 -4.26
C GLY A 192 0.45 18.82 -4.96
N VAL A 193 0.75 19.04 -6.23
CA VAL A 193 -0.03 19.89 -7.15
C VAL A 193 -0.29 19.10 -8.42
N ALA A 194 -1.46 19.29 -9.03
CA ALA A 194 -1.84 18.64 -10.27
C ALA A 194 -2.18 19.68 -11.33
N LEU A 195 -1.59 19.53 -12.52
CA LEU A 195 -1.82 20.42 -13.67
C LEU A 195 -2.93 19.91 -14.59
N SER A 196 -3.41 18.69 -14.36
CA SER A 196 -4.50 18.06 -15.09
C SER A 196 -5.11 16.92 -14.27
N GLY A 197 -6.36 16.58 -14.56
CA GLY A 197 -7.00 15.39 -13.99
C GLY A 197 -6.38 14.09 -14.48
N CYS A 198 -6.60 13.02 -13.72
CA CYS A 198 -6.39 11.65 -14.19
C CYS A 198 -7.73 11.09 -14.74
N ALA A 199 -7.66 9.98 -15.47
CA ALA A 199 -8.85 9.32 -16.00
C ALA A 199 -8.91 7.88 -15.53
N LEU A 200 -10.03 7.51 -14.91
CA LEU A 200 -10.31 6.13 -14.53
C LEU A 200 -10.37 5.24 -15.78
N PRO A 201 -9.96 3.97 -15.70
CA PRO A 201 -9.98 3.08 -16.87
C PRO A 201 -11.33 3.01 -17.57
N GLN A 202 -12.42 2.96 -16.81
CA GLN A 202 -13.80 2.90 -17.31
C GLN A 202 -14.35 4.27 -17.79
N SER A 203 -13.62 5.39 -17.59
CA SER A 203 -14.10 6.75 -17.89
C SER A 203 -13.43 7.37 -19.11
N ASP A 204 -14.20 7.84 -20.09
CA ASP A 204 -13.66 8.62 -21.22
C ASP A 204 -13.38 10.10 -20.89
N ALA A 205 -13.58 10.50 -19.64
CA ALA A 205 -13.33 11.84 -19.13
C ALA A 205 -12.29 11.86 -18.01
N PHE A 206 -11.61 12.99 -17.87
CA PHE A 206 -10.76 13.30 -16.71
C PHE A 206 -11.63 13.57 -15.47
N ASN A 207 -11.14 13.21 -14.30
CA ASN A 207 -11.84 13.39 -13.01
C ASN A 207 -11.98 14.86 -12.61
N PHE A 208 -11.14 15.76 -13.15
CA PHE A 208 -11.32 17.20 -13.09
C PHE A 208 -10.66 17.87 -14.31
N THR A 209 -11.04 19.13 -14.55
CA THR A 209 -10.43 20.02 -15.55
C THR A 209 -10.04 21.34 -14.92
N LEU A 210 -8.89 21.89 -15.33
CA LEU A 210 -8.49 23.26 -14.99
C LEU A 210 -8.85 24.20 -16.14
N ALA A 211 -9.09 25.46 -15.81
CA ALA A 211 -9.15 26.52 -16.82
C ALA A 211 -7.71 26.85 -17.30
N ASP A 212 -7.54 27.22 -18.57
CA ASP A 212 -6.24 27.32 -19.26
C ASP A 212 -5.18 28.26 -18.61
N ASN A 213 -5.53 29.06 -17.58
CA ASN A 213 -4.67 30.09 -16.98
C ASN A 213 -4.77 30.21 -15.45
N ARG A 214 -4.80 29.10 -14.68
CA ARG A 214 -4.67 29.20 -13.21
C ARG A 214 -3.33 28.62 -12.76
N ASN A 215 -2.39 29.54 -12.55
CA ASN A 215 -1.26 29.35 -11.63
C ASN A 215 -1.75 29.43 -10.18
#